data_AF-A0A2E5FL12-F1
#
_entry.id   AF-A0A2E5FL12-F1
#
_cell.length_a   1.000
_cell.length_b   1.000
_cell.length_c   1.000
_cell.angle_alpha   90.00
_cell.angle_beta   90.00
_cell.angle_gamma   90.00
#
_symmetry.space_group_name_H-M   'P 1'
#
loop_
_entity.id
_entity.type
_entity.pdbx_description
1 polymer ?
#
loop_
_entity_poly.entity_id
_entity_poly.type
_entity_poly.pdbx_seq_one_letter_code
_entity_poly.pdbx_strand_id
1 'polypeptide(L)'
;MKRRSVNLRFRFFLIPIVVLLNVTICIQAGTKDNHLSSDVALPSSQLKQEEWPAPEHPITCRVRSARPFLSFEFRFLAGFIAEIPAREIRAPVNRFFLRVSINPIRPKAAAEVHFNRSFRVTVPDQDHRGSMRFRGSFAMGEGVYDVLWHLQDDFGRFCETRWRVDTRRSGKDRSIDLTLAPGEIAPSLVYLFRKETPTPPDQTGKMLRVKLLVNMDVRSGRRVTVPLARYAPVVSVLRMMTRHSELAEFSVVAFSLDDQQVLFEQAYEGTIDFPALGKTLERLTPGTVTFKELGKKKEQIFFEHLLMETILKDETADAFVFVGWDLNFGKRIDKKALGALRQNTTPVFHLYPANRADFRGLLGNSVKALGGKRYKVRRPRDLPVAIERMIAHIATHSSRHAEKDD
;
A
#
# COMPACT_ATOMS: atom_id res chain seq x y z
N MET A 1 -0.31 46.68 53.48
CA MET A 1 -1.73 46.98 53.18
C MET A 1 -1.82 47.63 51.80
N LYS A 2 -2.13 46.84 50.76
CA LYS A 2 -2.74 47.22 49.45
C LYS A 2 -2.56 46.05 48.46
N ARG A 3 -3.59 45.20 48.37
CA ARG A 3 -3.76 44.20 47.31
C ARG A 3 -4.16 44.94 46.02
N ARG A 4 -3.48 44.66 44.90
CA ARG A 4 -3.99 44.94 43.55
C ARG A 4 -4.31 43.61 42.88
N SER A 5 -5.60 43.37 42.67
CA SER A 5 -6.18 42.27 41.91
C SER A 5 -6.08 42.58 40.41
N VAL A 6 -5.46 41.70 39.63
CA VAL A 6 -5.53 41.71 38.16
C VAL A 6 -6.47 40.59 37.74
N ASN A 7 -7.63 40.96 37.18
CA ASN A 7 -8.58 40.05 36.56
C ASN A 7 -8.09 39.70 35.15
N LEU A 8 -7.75 38.44 34.90
CA LEU A 8 -7.42 37.93 33.58
C LEU A 8 -8.64 37.19 33.01
N ARG A 9 -9.40 37.84 32.12
CA ARG A 9 -10.49 37.21 31.36
C ARG A 9 -9.89 36.44 30.18
N PHE A 10 -9.84 35.11 30.26
CA PHE A 10 -9.57 34.25 29.11
C PHE A 10 -10.83 34.14 28.24
N ARG A 11 -10.82 34.75 27.06
CA ARG A 11 -11.78 34.44 25.98
C ARG A 11 -11.21 33.30 25.14
N PHE A 12 -11.86 32.14 25.18
CA PHE A 12 -11.62 31.06 24.23
C PHE A 12 -12.16 31.46 22.85
N PHE A 13 -11.25 31.72 21.90
CA PHE A 13 -11.59 31.71 20.48
C PHE A 13 -11.28 30.31 19.94
N LEU A 14 -12.34 29.57 19.60
CA LEU A 14 -12.26 28.36 18.79
C LEU A 14 -11.83 28.76 17.37
N ILE A 15 -10.58 28.47 17.01
CA ILE A 15 -10.12 28.52 15.62
C ILE A 15 -10.35 27.12 15.02
N PRO A 16 -11.11 26.97 13.93
CA PRO A 16 -11.18 25.71 13.21
C PRO A 16 -9.84 25.48 12.49
N ILE A 17 -9.09 24.48 12.94
CA ILE A 17 -7.88 24.01 12.26
C ILE A 17 -8.32 23.31 10.97
N VAL A 18 -8.31 24.04 9.87
CA VAL A 18 -8.35 23.47 8.52
C VAL A 18 -6.96 22.91 8.24
N VAL A 19 -6.81 21.59 8.33
CA VAL A 19 -5.58 20.89 7.95
C VAL A 19 -5.50 20.86 6.42
N LEU A 20 -4.87 21.89 5.83
CA LEU A 20 -4.40 21.85 4.44
C LEU A 20 -3.14 20.98 4.38
N LEU A 21 -3.28 19.75 3.89
CA LEU A 21 -2.15 18.90 3.50
C LEU A 21 -1.39 19.54 2.32
N ASN A 22 -0.47 20.47 2.63
CA ASN A 22 0.54 20.92 1.69
C ASN A 22 1.63 19.85 1.60
N VAL A 23 1.68 19.12 0.49
CA VAL A 23 2.82 18.24 0.18
C VAL A 23 3.98 19.14 -0.26
N THR A 24 4.80 19.56 0.71
CA THR A 24 6.09 20.23 0.44
C THR A 24 7.13 19.16 0.12
N ILE A 25 7.58 19.11 -1.13
CA ILE A 25 8.67 18.22 -1.53
C ILE A 25 10.00 18.90 -1.19
N CYS A 26 10.61 18.54 -0.06
CA CYS A 26 11.95 19.02 0.31
C CYS A 26 13.05 18.29 -0.46
N ILE A 27 14.05 19.03 -0.92
CA ILE A 27 15.23 18.52 -1.61
C ILE A 27 16.29 18.15 -0.57
N GLN A 28 16.70 16.89 -0.53
CA GLN A 28 17.90 16.47 0.19
C GLN A 28 19.11 16.53 -0.75
N ALA A 29 20.08 17.40 -0.44
CA ALA A 29 21.36 17.43 -1.11
C ALA A 29 22.19 16.23 -0.64
N GLY A 30 22.34 15.21 -1.50
CA GLY A 30 23.09 14.01 -1.16
C GLY A 30 23.30 13.04 -2.33
N THR A 31 24.49 13.11 -2.92
CA THR A 31 25.12 12.15 -3.85
C THR A 31 24.65 12.12 -5.32
N LYS A 32 25.59 11.76 -6.21
CA LYS A 32 25.75 11.95 -7.67
C LYS A 32 24.57 11.65 -8.63
N ASP A 33 23.36 11.40 -8.15
CA ASP A 33 22.13 11.31 -8.96
C ASP A 33 21.08 12.28 -8.39
N ASN A 34 21.22 13.57 -8.71
CA ASN A 34 20.31 14.63 -8.26
C ASN A 34 18.95 14.55 -9.00
N HIS A 35 18.12 13.58 -8.61
CA HIS A 35 16.73 13.47 -9.06
C HIS A 35 15.78 13.64 -7.88
N LEU A 36 14.97 14.69 -7.90
CA LEU A 36 13.83 14.83 -7.01
C LEU A 36 12.69 13.94 -7.57
N SER A 37 12.49 12.76 -6.98
CA SER A 37 11.43 11.83 -7.39
C SER A 37 10.25 11.93 -6.43
N SER A 38 9.09 12.35 -6.92
CA SER A 38 7.84 12.33 -6.14
C SER A 38 6.77 11.48 -6.83
N ASP A 39 6.05 10.70 -6.02
CA ASP A 39 4.84 10.01 -6.46
C ASP A 39 3.66 10.98 -6.32
N VAL A 40 3.05 11.31 -7.45
CA VAL A 40 1.94 12.23 -7.58
C VAL A 40 0.64 11.41 -7.55
N ALA A 41 0.02 11.31 -6.37
CA ALA A 41 -1.37 10.90 -6.25
C ALA A 41 -2.28 11.81 -7.11
N LEU A 42 -3.13 11.21 -7.93
CA LEU A 42 -4.07 11.92 -8.81
C LEU A 42 -5.46 11.80 -8.20
N PRO A 43 -5.94 12.81 -7.43
CA PRO A 43 -7.32 12.82 -6.94
C PRO A 43 -8.29 13.00 -8.12
N SER A 44 -9.48 12.44 -8.01
CA SER A 44 -10.58 12.77 -8.93
C SER A 44 -10.97 14.24 -8.78
N SER A 45 -11.66 14.77 -9.79
CA SER A 45 -11.92 16.18 -10.09
C SER A 45 -12.74 16.99 -9.06
N GLN A 46 -12.48 16.88 -7.76
CA GLN A 46 -13.13 17.68 -6.71
C GLN A 46 -12.32 18.90 -6.25
N LEU A 47 -11.15 19.16 -6.85
CA LEU A 47 -10.48 20.43 -6.65
C LEU A 47 -11.27 21.51 -7.39
N LYS A 48 -11.59 22.62 -6.70
CA LYS A 48 -12.10 23.86 -7.32
C LYS A 48 -11.40 24.03 -8.67
N GLN A 49 -12.17 24.31 -9.72
CA GLN A 49 -11.66 24.61 -11.05
C GLN A 49 -10.73 25.81 -10.91
N GLU A 50 -9.48 25.52 -10.60
CA GLU A 50 -8.44 26.51 -10.44
C GLU A 50 -8.24 27.09 -11.83
N GLU A 51 -8.28 28.41 -11.96
CA GLU A 51 -8.08 29.07 -13.24
C GLU A 51 -6.62 28.87 -13.64
N TRP A 52 -6.41 28.19 -14.75
CA TRP A 52 -5.09 28.02 -15.33
C TRP A 52 -4.78 29.28 -16.13
N PRO A 53 -3.53 29.78 -16.12
CA PRO A 53 -3.16 30.85 -17.02
C PRO A 53 -3.41 30.45 -18.48
N ALA A 54 -3.50 31.42 -19.39
CA ALA A 54 -3.55 31.10 -20.80
C ALA A 54 -2.22 30.41 -21.21
N PRO A 55 -2.25 29.35 -22.05
CA PRO A 55 -1.03 28.72 -22.52
C PRO A 55 -0.31 29.68 -23.49
N GLU A 56 0.95 29.99 -23.19
CA GLU A 56 1.76 30.94 -23.98
C GLU A 56 2.91 30.24 -24.70
N HIS A 57 3.78 29.53 -23.96
CA HIS A 57 5.05 29.02 -24.47
C HIS A 57 5.31 27.56 -24.06
N PRO A 58 5.91 26.72 -24.90
CA PRO A 58 6.26 25.35 -24.51
C PRO A 58 7.46 25.31 -23.55
N ILE A 59 7.49 24.34 -22.62
CA ILE A 59 8.68 23.98 -21.81
C ILE A 59 9.27 22.65 -22.26
N THR A 60 10.59 22.48 -22.10
CA THR A 60 11.22 21.18 -22.35
C THR A 60 10.82 20.16 -21.29
N CYS A 61 10.35 19.00 -21.72
CA CYS A 61 9.97 17.90 -20.83
C CYS A 61 10.15 16.55 -21.54
N ARG A 62 10.24 15.48 -20.75
CA ARG A 62 10.21 14.11 -21.26
C ARG A 62 9.19 13.30 -20.47
N VAL A 63 8.11 12.89 -21.14
CA VAL A 63 7.07 12.04 -20.55
C VAL A 63 7.16 10.65 -21.15
N ARG A 64 7.26 9.63 -20.29
CA ARG A 64 7.24 8.22 -20.68
C ARG A 64 6.02 7.54 -20.08
N SER A 65 5.23 6.84 -20.90
CA SER A 65 4.13 6.02 -20.40
C SER A 65 4.65 4.77 -19.68
N ALA A 66 4.00 4.40 -18.58
CA ALA A 66 4.19 3.13 -17.91
C ALA A 66 3.28 2.09 -18.57
N ARG A 67 3.84 0.93 -18.94
CA ARG A 67 3.05 -0.16 -19.54
C ARG A 67 1.94 -0.59 -18.58
N PRO A 68 0.69 -0.76 -19.06
CA PRO A 68 -0.40 -1.20 -18.23
C PRO A 68 -0.14 -2.61 -17.69
N PHE A 69 -0.49 -2.85 -16.44
CA PHE A 69 -0.41 -4.17 -15.82
C PHE A 69 -1.59 -4.41 -14.89
N LEU A 70 -2.01 -5.67 -14.78
CA LEU A 70 -3.02 -6.06 -13.80
C LEU A 70 -2.42 -5.97 -12.40
N SER A 71 -3.06 -5.22 -11.51
CA SER A 71 -2.67 -5.09 -10.10
C SER A 71 -3.30 -6.18 -9.24
N PHE A 72 -2.82 -6.31 -8.01
CA PHE A 72 -3.40 -7.23 -7.01
C PHE A 72 -4.80 -6.82 -6.54
N GLU A 73 -5.25 -5.62 -6.91
CA GLU A 73 -6.63 -5.14 -6.74
C GLU A 73 -7.55 -5.54 -7.91
N PHE A 74 -7.09 -6.44 -8.79
CA PHE A 74 -7.79 -6.87 -10.00
C PHE A 74 -8.32 -5.73 -10.87
N ARG A 75 -7.49 -4.70 -11.02
CA ARG A 75 -7.70 -3.59 -11.95
C ARG A 75 -6.42 -3.29 -12.69
N PHE A 76 -6.52 -2.78 -13.91
CA PHE A 76 -5.33 -2.39 -14.65
C PHE A 76 -4.79 -1.07 -14.11
N LEU A 77 -3.49 -1.01 -13.87
CA LEU A 77 -2.79 0.23 -13.55
C LEU A 77 -1.95 0.64 -14.75
N ALA A 78 -2.14 1.88 -15.17
CA ALA A 78 -1.30 2.57 -16.13
C ALA A 78 -0.80 3.87 -15.51
N GLY A 79 0.12 4.56 -16.19
CA GLY A 79 0.68 5.78 -15.64
C GLY A 79 1.75 6.41 -16.51
N PHE A 80 2.50 7.31 -15.91
CA PHE A 80 3.56 8.04 -16.57
C PHE A 80 4.73 8.33 -15.63
N ILE A 81 5.87 8.60 -16.24
CA ILE A 81 7.03 9.19 -15.59
C ILE A 81 7.42 10.41 -16.41
N ALA A 82 7.29 11.60 -15.81
CA ALA A 82 7.64 12.87 -16.41
C ALA A 82 8.96 13.38 -15.82
N GLU A 83 9.85 13.87 -16.69
CA GLU A 83 11.13 14.47 -16.33
C GLU A 83 11.17 15.90 -16.87
N ILE A 84 11.39 16.88 -16.00
CA ILE A 84 11.51 18.30 -16.35
C ILE A 84 12.92 18.76 -15.98
N PRO A 85 13.73 19.26 -16.92
CA PRO A 85 15.04 19.81 -16.61
C PRO A 85 14.92 20.96 -15.60
N ALA A 86 15.80 21.02 -14.60
CA ALA A 86 15.75 22.05 -13.56
C ALA A 86 15.88 23.47 -14.14
N ARG A 87 16.61 23.63 -15.26
CA ARG A 87 16.74 24.89 -16.01
C ARG A 87 15.42 25.47 -16.53
N GLU A 88 14.35 24.67 -16.61
CA GLU A 88 13.02 25.14 -17.01
C GLU A 88 12.30 25.86 -15.87
N ILE A 89 12.81 25.82 -14.64
CA ILE A 89 12.17 26.39 -13.45
C ILE A 89 12.69 27.81 -13.25
N ARG A 90 11.82 28.81 -13.46
CA ARG A 90 12.21 30.24 -13.49
C ARG A 90 12.21 30.92 -12.12
N ALA A 91 11.61 30.31 -11.11
CA ALA A 91 11.46 30.89 -9.79
C ALA A 91 11.91 29.90 -8.70
N PRO A 92 12.44 30.39 -7.56
CA PRO A 92 12.80 29.55 -6.42
C PRO A 92 11.64 28.68 -5.93
N VAL A 93 10.42 29.20 -6.06
CA VAL A 93 9.17 28.46 -5.88
C VAL A 93 8.35 28.62 -7.15
N ASN A 94 8.08 27.52 -7.85
CA ASN A 94 7.21 27.50 -9.02
C ASN A 94 6.00 26.59 -8.75
N ARG A 95 4.80 27.04 -9.10
CA ARG A 95 3.63 26.18 -9.07
C ARG A 95 3.42 25.55 -10.43
N PHE A 96 3.03 24.28 -10.40
CA PHE A 96 2.63 23.54 -11.58
C PHE A 96 1.21 23.03 -11.43
N PHE A 97 0.49 23.04 -12.54
CA PHE A 97 -0.83 22.48 -12.74
C PHE A 97 -0.72 21.29 -13.68
N LEU A 98 -1.13 20.13 -13.22
CA LEU A 98 -1.14 18.89 -13.98
C LEU A 98 -2.59 18.49 -14.26
N ARG A 99 -2.88 18.19 -15.53
CA ARG A 99 -4.12 17.58 -15.99
C ARG A 99 -3.77 16.30 -16.73
N VAL A 100 -4.42 15.22 -16.35
CA VAL A 100 -4.43 13.97 -17.10
C VAL A 100 -5.85 13.70 -17.51
N SER A 101 -6.13 13.84 -18.81
CA SER A 101 -7.43 13.52 -19.41
C SER A 101 -7.36 12.12 -20.00
N ILE A 102 -8.35 11.29 -19.69
CA ILE A 102 -8.42 9.90 -20.13
C ILE A 102 -9.75 9.69 -20.82
N ASN A 103 -9.70 9.44 -22.13
CA ASN A 103 -10.87 9.19 -22.96
C ASN A 103 -10.99 7.70 -23.32
N PRO A 104 -12.04 7.00 -22.88
CA PRO A 104 -12.33 5.64 -23.32
C PRO A 104 -12.70 5.60 -24.81
N ILE A 105 -11.87 4.93 -25.61
CA ILE A 105 -12.15 4.67 -27.04
C ILE A 105 -13.02 3.41 -27.18
N ARG A 106 -12.77 2.42 -26.32
CA ARG A 106 -13.52 1.16 -26.26
C ARG A 106 -13.66 0.74 -24.80
N PRO A 107 -14.87 0.62 -24.25
CA PRO A 107 -16.16 0.98 -24.87
C PRO A 107 -16.30 2.51 -25.08
N LYS A 108 -16.96 2.93 -26.17
CA LYS A 108 -17.14 4.36 -26.52
C LYS A 108 -18.12 5.11 -25.60
N ALA A 109 -19.01 4.39 -24.91
CA ALA A 109 -20.07 4.99 -24.10
C ALA A 109 -19.59 5.46 -22.71
N ALA A 110 -18.34 5.16 -22.33
CA ALA A 110 -17.79 5.57 -21.05
C ALA A 110 -17.31 7.04 -21.12
N ALA A 111 -17.54 7.79 -20.03
CA ALA A 111 -17.22 9.21 -19.96
C ALA A 111 -15.70 9.45 -19.90
N GLU A 112 -15.26 10.58 -20.47
CA GLU A 112 -13.91 11.10 -20.27
C GLU A 112 -13.72 11.49 -18.80
N VAL A 113 -12.55 11.15 -18.24
CA VAL A 113 -12.19 11.48 -16.86
C VAL A 113 -10.96 12.37 -16.83
N HIS A 114 -11.02 13.43 -16.03
CA HIS A 114 -9.91 14.35 -15.81
C HIS A 114 -9.38 14.22 -14.38
N PHE A 115 -8.07 14.01 -14.26
CA PHE A 115 -7.35 14.16 -13.01
C PHE A 115 -6.62 15.48 -13.01
N ASN A 116 -6.96 16.36 -12.06
CA ASN A 116 -6.32 17.65 -11.91
C ASN A 116 -5.52 17.67 -10.61
N ARG A 117 -4.33 18.27 -10.63
CA ARG A 117 -3.54 18.53 -9.42
C ARG A 117 -2.69 19.76 -9.59
N SER A 118 -2.68 20.63 -8.59
CA SER A 118 -1.65 21.67 -8.46
C SER A 118 -0.63 21.27 -7.38
N PHE A 119 0.63 21.63 -7.61
CA PHE A 119 1.69 21.39 -6.64
C PHE A 119 2.77 22.47 -6.77
N ARG A 120 3.44 22.76 -5.65
CA ARG A 120 4.58 23.69 -5.63
C ARG A 120 5.87 22.90 -5.64
N VAL A 121 6.82 23.46 -6.37
CA VAL A 121 8.19 22.96 -6.44
C VAL A 121 9.07 24.06 -5.92
N THR A 122 9.86 23.72 -4.90
CA THR A 122 10.95 24.59 -4.45
C THR A 122 12.25 24.05 -5.01
N VAL A 123 13.04 24.93 -5.61
CA VAL A 123 14.40 24.62 -6.05
C VAL A 123 15.37 25.44 -5.20
N PRO A 124 16.42 24.86 -4.59
CA PRO A 124 17.17 25.52 -3.52
C PRO A 124 18.13 26.59 -4.03
N ASP A 125 18.29 26.73 -5.36
CA ASP A 125 19.19 27.69 -6.01
C ASP A 125 18.84 27.84 -7.52
N GLN A 126 19.47 28.74 -8.28
CA GLN A 126 19.16 28.95 -9.72
C GLN A 126 20.04 28.13 -10.70
N ASP A 127 21.18 27.58 -10.24
CA ASP A 127 22.21 26.96 -11.09
C ASP A 127 22.16 25.41 -11.13
N HIS A 128 20.98 24.81 -11.01
CA HIS A 128 20.88 23.34 -10.89
C HIS A 128 21.09 22.60 -12.20
N ARG A 129 22.13 21.76 -12.19
CA ARG A 129 22.25 20.61 -13.10
C ARG A 129 21.37 19.48 -12.57
N GLY A 130 20.29 19.15 -13.27
CA GLY A 130 19.43 18.03 -12.86
C GLY A 130 18.07 18.02 -13.57
N SER A 131 17.25 17.06 -13.16
CA SER A 131 15.84 17.00 -13.59
C SER A 131 14.94 16.65 -12.43
N MET A 132 13.81 17.32 -12.39
CA MET A 132 12.67 16.94 -11.60
C MET A 132 11.99 15.73 -12.20
N ARG A 133 11.59 14.77 -11.36
CA ARG A 133 10.92 13.57 -11.81
C ARG A 133 9.59 13.37 -11.09
N PHE A 134 8.52 13.31 -11.85
CA PHE A 134 7.17 13.07 -11.35
C PHE A 134 6.68 11.73 -11.86
N ARG A 135 6.00 10.98 -10.99
CA ARG A 135 5.35 9.73 -11.37
C ARG A 135 3.89 9.84 -11.03
N GLY A 136 3.03 9.42 -11.95
CA GLY A 136 1.60 9.34 -11.70
C GLY A 136 1.06 8.01 -12.21
N SER A 137 -0.05 7.58 -11.63
CA SER A 137 -0.76 6.40 -12.10
C SER A 137 -2.26 6.58 -11.93
N PHE A 138 -3.00 5.80 -12.69
CA PHE A 138 -4.45 5.74 -12.68
C PHE A 138 -4.88 4.29 -12.89
N ALA A 139 -6.03 3.94 -12.34
CA ALA A 139 -6.64 2.63 -12.50
C ALA A 139 -7.70 2.66 -13.58
N MET A 140 -7.85 1.55 -14.29
CA MET A 140 -8.75 1.41 -15.42
C MET A 140 -9.26 -0.02 -15.55
N GLY A 141 -10.50 -0.16 -16.03
CA GLY A 141 -11.07 -1.42 -16.47
C GLY A 141 -10.46 -1.92 -17.79
N GLU A 142 -11.05 -2.98 -18.35
CA GLU A 142 -10.69 -3.41 -19.71
C GLU A 142 -11.13 -2.37 -20.75
N GLY A 143 -10.28 -2.13 -21.74
CA GLY A 143 -10.58 -1.19 -22.80
C GLY A 143 -9.38 -0.68 -23.57
N VAL A 144 -9.65 0.28 -24.45
CA VAL A 144 -8.62 1.10 -25.10
C VAL A 144 -8.90 2.55 -24.79
N TYR A 145 -7.87 3.27 -24.38
CA TYR A 145 -7.96 4.64 -23.87
C TYR A 145 -6.95 5.53 -24.57
N ASP A 146 -7.34 6.74 -24.92
CA ASP A 146 -6.40 7.80 -25.26
C ASP A 146 -6.15 8.64 -24.00
N VAL A 147 -4.87 8.89 -23.71
CA VAL A 147 -4.44 9.67 -22.55
C VAL A 147 -3.76 10.93 -23.02
N LEU A 148 -4.24 12.07 -22.53
CA LEU A 148 -3.64 13.38 -22.68
C LEU A 148 -3.05 13.81 -21.35
N TRP A 149 -1.74 13.96 -21.30
CA TRP A 149 -1.03 14.53 -20.17
C TRP A 149 -0.63 15.96 -20.51
N HIS A 150 -1.01 16.90 -19.65
CA HIS A 150 -0.78 18.31 -19.85
C HIS A 150 -0.33 18.95 -18.53
N LEU A 151 0.86 19.54 -18.54
CA LEU A 151 1.44 20.25 -17.40
C LEU A 151 1.64 21.70 -17.79
N GLN A 152 1.29 22.61 -16.90
CA GLN A 152 1.45 24.04 -17.07
C GLN A 152 2.00 24.67 -15.79
N ASP A 153 2.77 25.74 -15.89
CA ASP A 153 3.20 26.54 -14.75
C ASP A 153 2.44 27.88 -14.63
N ASP A 154 2.70 28.61 -13.54
CA ASP A 154 2.08 29.93 -13.29
C ASP A 154 2.38 30.97 -14.38
N PHE A 155 3.38 30.74 -15.24
CA PHE A 155 3.79 31.66 -16.30
C PHE A 155 3.17 31.29 -17.66
N GLY A 156 2.12 30.48 -17.67
CA GLY A 156 1.47 30.07 -18.93
C GLY A 156 2.29 29.07 -19.73
N ARG A 157 3.42 28.57 -19.23
CA ARG A 157 4.29 27.69 -20.01
C ARG A 157 3.89 26.24 -19.84
N PHE A 158 3.86 25.47 -20.92
CA PHE A 158 3.23 24.14 -20.90
C PHE A 158 4.06 23.03 -21.57
N CYS A 159 3.76 21.80 -21.15
CA CYS A 159 4.25 20.58 -21.79
C CYS A 159 3.07 19.62 -21.96
N GLU A 160 2.92 19.09 -23.17
CA GLU A 160 1.86 18.15 -23.51
C GLU A 160 2.42 16.85 -24.09
N THR A 161 1.82 15.73 -23.76
CA THR A 161 2.11 14.44 -24.39
C THR A 161 0.85 13.58 -24.46
N ARG A 162 0.67 12.88 -25.58
CA ARG A 162 -0.45 11.96 -25.79
C ARG A 162 0.05 10.55 -26.03
N TRP A 163 -0.65 9.56 -25.49
CA TRP A 163 -0.40 8.15 -25.79
C TRP A 163 -1.69 7.34 -25.69
N ARG A 164 -1.64 6.13 -26.24
CA ARG A 164 -2.72 5.15 -26.16
C ARG A 164 -2.40 4.06 -25.16
N VAL A 165 -3.39 3.62 -24.40
CA VAL A 165 -3.31 2.50 -23.46
C VAL A 165 -4.31 1.42 -23.88
N ASP A 166 -3.84 0.17 -23.93
CA ASP A 166 -4.66 -1.02 -24.17
C ASP A 166 -4.61 -1.89 -22.91
N THR A 167 -5.77 -2.07 -22.27
CA THR A 167 -5.95 -2.93 -21.11
C THR A 167 -6.84 -4.10 -21.47
N ARG A 168 -6.19 -5.26 -21.57
CA ARG A 168 -6.85 -6.53 -21.89
C ARG A 168 -6.29 -7.63 -21.01
N ARG A 169 -7.15 -8.50 -20.49
CA ARG A 169 -6.70 -9.70 -19.79
C ARG A 169 -5.90 -10.57 -20.74
N SER A 170 -4.77 -11.08 -20.25
CA SER A 170 -4.09 -12.16 -20.94
C SER A 170 -4.96 -13.43 -20.88
N GLY A 171 -4.73 -14.40 -21.77
CA GLY A 171 -5.47 -15.67 -21.71
C GLY A 171 -5.40 -16.35 -20.34
N LYS A 172 -4.30 -16.14 -19.59
CA LYS A 172 -4.08 -16.69 -18.24
C LYS A 172 -4.79 -15.91 -17.13
N ASP A 173 -5.37 -14.76 -17.43
CA ASP A 173 -6.05 -13.87 -16.47
C ASP A 173 -7.57 -13.82 -16.69
N ARG A 174 -8.11 -14.59 -17.65
CA ARG A 174 -9.53 -14.55 -18.03
C ARG A 174 -10.48 -14.93 -16.89
N SER A 175 -10.05 -15.79 -15.97
CA SER A 175 -10.85 -16.22 -14.82
C SER A 175 -10.81 -15.24 -13.64
N ILE A 176 -10.14 -14.09 -13.78
CA ILE A 176 -10.09 -13.08 -12.73
C ILE A 176 -11.25 -12.13 -12.94
N ASP A 177 -12.04 -11.96 -11.88
CA ASP A 177 -13.06 -10.94 -11.80
C ASP A 177 -12.42 -9.60 -11.51
N LEU A 178 -12.55 -8.68 -12.46
CA LEU A 178 -11.97 -7.35 -12.34
C LEU A 178 -12.84 -6.48 -11.45
N THR A 179 -12.21 -5.62 -10.65
CA THR A 179 -12.91 -4.72 -9.74
C THR A 179 -13.46 -3.45 -10.41
N LEU A 180 -13.03 -3.17 -11.64
CA LEU A 180 -13.52 -2.05 -12.44
C LEU A 180 -14.21 -2.59 -13.70
N ALA A 181 -15.37 -2.02 -14.02
CA ALA A 181 -16.11 -2.34 -15.22
C ALA A 181 -15.33 -1.90 -16.48
N PRO A 182 -15.59 -2.50 -17.67
CA PRO A 182 -14.97 -2.05 -18.92
C PRO A 182 -15.19 -0.55 -19.16
N GLY A 183 -14.13 0.18 -19.51
CA GLY A 183 -14.20 1.64 -19.68
C GLY A 183 -14.17 2.47 -18.40
N GLU A 184 -14.32 1.86 -17.22
CA GLU A 184 -14.26 2.59 -15.94
C GLU A 184 -12.84 3.07 -15.64
N ILE A 185 -12.72 4.27 -15.07
CA ILE A 185 -11.46 4.95 -14.72
C ILE A 185 -11.54 5.41 -13.26
N ALA A 186 -10.48 5.14 -12.49
CA ALA A 186 -10.43 5.46 -11.07
C ALA A 186 -9.03 5.92 -10.61
N PRO A 187 -8.92 6.71 -9.52
CA PRO A 187 -7.65 6.97 -8.85
C PRO A 187 -6.90 5.67 -8.45
N SER A 188 -5.57 5.63 -8.65
CA SER A 188 -4.77 4.44 -8.36
C SER A 188 -4.42 4.26 -6.87
N LEU A 189 -3.82 5.25 -6.23
CA LEU A 189 -3.20 5.15 -4.89
C LEU A 189 -4.10 5.61 -3.74
N VAL A 190 -5.05 6.52 -3.99
CA VAL A 190 -5.91 7.13 -2.95
C VAL A 190 -6.79 6.08 -2.24
N TYR A 191 -6.91 4.87 -2.80
CA TYR A 191 -7.78 3.81 -2.30
C TYR A 191 -7.08 2.70 -1.53
N LEU A 192 -5.76 2.76 -1.30
CA LEU A 192 -5.05 1.58 -0.79
C LEU A 192 -5.58 1.14 0.58
N PHE A 193 -5.80 2.10 1.49
CA PHE A 193 -6.30 1.87 2.85
C PHE A 193 -7.75 2.37 3.03
N ARG A 194 -8.56 2.36 1.97
CA ARG A 194 -9.97 2.72 2.06
C ARG A 194 -10.72 1.75 2.98
N LYS A 195 -11.78 2.23 3.62
CA LYS A 195 -12.74 1.36 4.31
C LYS A 195 -13.35 0.40 3.29
N GLU A 196 -13.37 -0.89 3.63
CA GLU A 196 -14.06 -1.91 2.86
C GLU A 196 -15.48 -2.10 3.42
N THR A 197 -16.42 -2.40 2.52
CA THR A 197 -17.75 -2.82 2.94
C THR A 197 -17.67 -4.29 3.33
N PRO A 198 -18.17 -4.68 4.52
CA PRO A 198 -18.21 -6.08 4.91
C PRO A 198 -18.92 -6.91 3.84
N THR A 199 -18.33 -8.04 3.46
CA THR A 199 -19.04 -9.02 2.65
C THR A 199 -19.94 -9.81 3.60
N PRO A 200 -21.25 -9.91 3.37
CA PRO A 200 -22.10 -10.75 4.19
C PRO A 200 -21.53 -12.16 4.17
N PRO A 201 -21.24 -12.77 5.33
CA PRO A 201 -20.71 -14.12 5.37
C PRO A 201 -21.75 -15.08 4.82
N ASP A 202 -21.29 -16.14 4.16
CA ASP A 202 -22.21 -17.17 3.69
C ASP A 202 -22.82 -17.89 4.90
N GLN A 203 -24.15 -17.94 4.95
CA GLN A 203 -24.87 -18.64 6.01
C GLN A 203 -24.84 -20.17 5.80
N THR A 204 -24.42 -20.63 4.62
CA THR A 204 -24.25 -22.05 4.33
C THR A 204 -22.81 -22.52 4.59
N GLY A 205 -22.48 -22.85 5.84
CA GLY A 205 -21.21 -23.48 6.20
C GLY A 205 -20.64 -23.05 7.55
N LYS A 206 -19.49 -23.63 7.92
CA LYS A 206 -18.73 -23.19 9.10
C LYS A 206 -18.05 -21.87 8.77
N MET A 207 -18.45 -20.82 9.47
CA MET A 207 -17.80 -19.50 9.42
C MET A 207 -16.43 -19.55 10.09
N LEU A 208 -15.37 -19.24 9.33
CA LEU A 208 -13.98 -19.36 9.81
C LEU A 208 -13.49 -18.06 10.47
N ARG A 209 -12.81 -18.21 11.61
CA ARG A 209 -12.12 -17.14 12.35
C ARG A 209 -10.63 -17.24 12.09
N VAL A 210 -10.04 -16.18 11.54
CA VAL A 210 -8.62 -16.21 11.15
C VAL A 210 -7.84 -15.10 11.84
N LYS A 211 -6.73 -15.46 12.48
CA LYS A 211 -5.77 -14.49 13.02
C LYS A 211 -4.64 -14.23 12.03
N LEU A 212 -4.54 -12.97 11.61
CA LEU A 212 -3.62 -12.47 10.61
C LEU A 212 -2.39 -11.85 11.26
N LEU A 213 -1.21 -12.43 11.04
CA LEU A 213 0.08 -11.86 11.44
C LEU A 213 0.72 -11.16 10.24
N VAL A 214 0.63 -9.83 10.17
CA VAL A 214 0.99 -9.06 8.98
C VAL A 214 2.36 -8.42 9.13
N ASN A 215 3.35 -8.93 8.40
CA ASN A 215 4.66 -8.31 8.33
C ASN A 215 4.64 -7.09 7.39
N MET A 216 4.82 -5.91 7.97
CA MET A 216 4.86 -4.63 7.26
C MET A 216 6.26 -4.25 6.80
N ASP A 217 7.29 -5.06 7.07
CA ASP A 217 8.60 -4.79 6.51
C ASP A 217 8.60 -4.94 4.99
N VAL A 218 9.26 -4.00 4.32
CA VAL A 218 9.53 -4.10 2.89
C VAL A 218 11.02 -4.11 2.64
N ARG A 219 11.44 -4.84 1.60
CA ARG A 219 12.84 -4.84 1.17
C ARG A 219 13.23 -3.48 0.59
N SER A 220 13.71 -2.55 1.40
CA SER A 220 14.23 -1.25 0.97
C SER A 220 15.74 -1.17 1.19
N GLY A 221 16.49 -0.73 0.17
CA GLY A 221 17.93 -0.49 0.29
C GLY A 221 18.28 0.87 0.92
N ARG A 222 17.27 1.72 1.17
CA ARG A 222 17.41 3.06 1.78
C ARG A 222 16.25 3.25 2.76
N ARG A 223 16.58 3.38 4.04
CA ARG A 223 15.63 3.48 5.17
C ARG A 223 15.08 4.89 5.38
N VAL A 224 14.89 5.72 4.35
CA VAL A 224 14.50 7.13 4.56
C VAL A 224 13.03 7.39 4.26
N THR A 225 12.40 6.62 3.35
CA THR A 225 10.93 6.55 3.22
C THR A 225 10.55 5.33 2.37
N VAL A 226 9.55 4.55 2.78
CA VAL A 226 8.97 3.47 1.96
C VAL A 226 7.75 4.00 1.21
N PRO A 227 7.71 3.96 -0.14
CA PRO A 227 6.52 4.38 -0.89
C PRO A 227 5.31 3.49 -0.55
N LEU A 228 4.13 4.09 -0.33
CA LEU A 228 2.89 3.36 0.00
C LEU A 228 2.56 2.23 -0.99
N ALA A 229 2.88 2.44 -2.27
CA ALA A 229 2.70 1.43 -3.31
C ALA A 229 3.42 0.09 -3.03
N ARG A 230 4.45 0.07 -2.18
CA ARG A 230 5.17 -1.14 -1.78
C ARG A 230 4.35 -2.07 -0.89
N TYR A 231 3.37 -1.52 -0.17
CA TYR A 231 2.45 -2.30 0.67
C TYR A 231 1.30 -2.91 -0.13
N ALA A 232 1.13 -2.53 -1.41
CA ALA A 232 -0.05 -2.92 -2.17
C ALA A 232 -0.30 -4.44 -2.23
N PRO A 233 0.70 -5.30 -2.50
CA PRO A 233 0.47 -6.74 -2.51
C PRO A 233 -0.04 -7.29 -1.16
N VAL A 234 0.46 -6.77 -0.03
CA VAL A 234 0.04 -7.19 1.31
C VAL A 234 -1.39 -6.78 1.56
N VAL A 235 -1.71 -5.51 1.30
CA VAL A 235 -3.05 -4.97 1.49
C VAL A 235 -4.08 -5.68 0.60
N SER A 236 -3.71 -6.03 -0.63
CA SER A 236 -4.59 -6.80 -1.52
C SER A 236 -4.88 -8.21 -1.00
N VAL A 237 -3.92 -8.90 -0.38
CA VAL A 237 -4.16 -10.19 0.28
C VAL A 237 -5.22 -10.02 1.37
N LEU A 238 -5.02 -9.04 2.26
CA LEU A 238 -5.94 -8.77 3.37
C LEU A 238 -7.36 -8.45 2.87
N ARG A 239 -7.47 -7.58 1.87
CA ARG A 239 -8.74 -7.16 1.27
C ARG A 239 -9.47 -8.34 0.66
N MET A 240 -8.72 -9.19 -0.04
CA MET A 240 -9.31 -10.34 -0.69
C MET A 240 -9.77 -11.41 0.31
N MET A 241 -9.04 -11.61 1.40
CA MET A 241 -9.51 -12.44 2.51
C MET A 241 -10.79 -11.88 3.14
N THR A 242 -10.85 -10.56 3.36
CA THR A 242 -12.05 -9.87 3.92
C THR A 242 -13.30 -10.02 3.04
N ARG A 243 -13.12 -10.27 1.74
CA ARG A 243 -14.21 -10.44 0.77
C ARG A 243 -14.59 -11.90 0.53
N HIS A 244 -13.90 -12.83 1.16
CA HIS A 244 -14.17 -14.25 0.99
C HIS A 244 -15.32 -14.68 1.90
N SER A 245 -16.36 -15.28 1.34
CA SER A 245 -17.61 -15.56 2.07
C SER A 245 -17.48 -16.55 3.22
N GLU A 246 -16.53 -17.49 3.14
CA GLU A 246 -16.21 -18.46 4.21
C GLU A 246 -15.38 -17.87 5.37
N LEU A 247 -14.78 -16.69 5.21
CA LEU A 247 -13.97 -16.04 6.23
C LEU A 247 -14.81 -14.96 6.92
N ALA A 248 -15.27 -15.24 8.14
CA ALA A 248 -16.28 -14.41 8.80
C ALA A 248 -15.68 -13.41 9.79
N GLU A 249 -14.60 -13.77 10.49
CA GLU A 249 -13.98 -12.90 11.48
C GLU A 249 -12.46 -12.85 11.34
N PHE A 250 -11.91 -11.65 11.50
CA PHE A 250 -10.50 -11.37 11.35
C PHE A 250 -9.96 -10.69 12.60
N SER A 251 -8.94 -11.28 13.22
CA SER A 251 -8.04 -10.56 14.13
C SER A 251 -6.76 -10.21 13.38
N VAL A 252 -6.24 -9.01 13.55
CA VAL A 252 -5.06 -8.52 12.82
C VAL A 252 -3.99 -8.09 13.79
N VAL A 253 -2.77 -8.56 13.59
CA VAL A 253 -1.57 -8.12 14.29
C VAL A 253 -0.53 -7.73 13.24
N ALA A 254 -0.43 -6.44 12.93
CA ALA A 254 0.54 -5.91 11.99
C ALA A 254 1.81 -5.49 12.73
N PHE A 255 2.98 -5.94 12.27
CA PHE A 255 4.26 -5.73 12.95
C PHE A 255 5.39 -5.39 11.98
N SER A 256 6.47 -4.85 12.53
CA SER A 256 7.74 -4.58 11.85
C SER A 256 8.85 -5.35 12.56
N LEU A 257 9.58 -6.22 11.85
CA LEU A 257 10.77 -6.86 12.41
C LEU A 257 11.92 -5.87 12.47
N ASP A 258 12.03 -4.98 11.49
CA ASP A 258 13.10 -3.97 11.43
C ASP A 258 13.01 -3.03 12.64
N ASP A 259 11.79 -2.59 13.00
CA ASP A 259 11.52 -1.70 14.13
C ASP A 259 11.20 -2.45 15.44
N GLN A 260 11.05 -3.79 15.38
CA GLN A 260 10.78 -4.67 16.52
C GLN A 260 9.57 -4.26 17.35
N GLN A 261 8.48 -3.92 16.66
CA GLN A 261 7.26 -3.44 17.31
C GLN A 261 6.02 -3.96 16.60
N VAL A 262 4.95 -4.11 17.39
CA VAL A 262 3.61 -4.23 16.85
C VAL A 262 3.10 -2.84 16.52
N LEU A 263 2.61 -2.69 15.30
CA LEU A 263 2.20 -1.42 14.71
C LEU A 263 0.70 -1.21 14.87
N PHE A 264 -0.07 -2.27 14.69
CA PHE A 264 -1.52 -2.24 14.71
C PHE A 264 -2.05 -3.58 15.21
N GLU A 265 -3.05 -3.53 16.09
CA GLU A 265 -3.76 -4.69 16.59
C GLU A 265 -5.26 -4.47 16.47
N GLN A 266 -5.97 -5.51 16.06
CA GLN A 266 -7.42 -5.58 16.00
C GLN A 266 -7.87 -6.93 16.54
N ALA A 267 -8.88 -6.90 17.42
CA ALA A 267 -9.59 -8.11 17.82
C ALA A 267 -10.41 -8.68 16.65
N TYR A 268 -11.05 -9.83 16.86
CA TYR A 268 -11.92 -10.44 15.86
C TYR A 268 -13.10 -9.52 15.52
N GLU A 269 -13.17 -9.11 14.26
CA GLU A 269 -14.29 -8.37 13.70
C GLU A 269 -14.62 -8.88 12.29
N GLY A 270 -15.82 -8.59 11.80
CA GLY A 270 -16.26 -8.98 10.46
C GLY A 270 -15.54 -8.28 9.29
N THR A 271 -14.70 -7.28 9.59
CA THR A 271 -13.89 -6.59 8.59
C THR A 271 -12.57 -6.13 9.20
N ILE A 272 -11.58 -5.87 8.35
CA ILE A 272 -10.32 -5.24 8.74
C ILE A 272 -10.47 -3.71 8.67
N ASP A 273 -10.00 -2.98 9.69
CA ASP A 273 -9.90 -1.52 9.69
C ASP A 273 -8.68 -1.06 8.88
N PHE A 274 -8.83 -1.10 7.55
CA PHE A 274 -7.82 -0.60 6.61
C PHE A 274 -7.44 0.87 6.88
N PRO A 275 -8.37 1.82 7.14
CA PRO A 275 -8.01 3.18 7.50
C PRO A 275 -7.08 3.29 8.71
N ALA A 276 -7.34 2.56 9.80
CA ALA A 276 -6.47 2.58 10.98
C ALA A 276 -5.10 1.97 10.67
N LEU A 277 -5.07 0.83 9.95
CA LEU A 277 -3.82 0.21 9.49
C LEU A 277 -2.98 1.19 8.63
N GLY A 278 -3.62 1.95 7.75
CA GLY A 278 -2.96 2.97 6.92
C GLY A 278 -2.35 4.11 7.73
N LYS A 279 -3.11 4.67 8.69
CA LYS A 279 -2.63 5.74 9.59
C LYS A 279 -1.40 5.33 10.40
N THR A 280 -1.32 4.06 10.78
CA THR A 280 -0.14 3.53 11.48
C THR A 280 1.11 3.57 10.61
N LEU A 281 1.00 3.28 9.31
CA LEU A 281 2.15 3.32 8.39
C LEU A 281 2.65 4.73 8.11
N GLU A 282 1.78 5.75 8.19
CA GLU A 282 2.20 7.15 8.09
C GLU A 282 3.08 7.59 9.26
N ARG A 283 2.95 6.92 10.42
CA ARG A 283 3.73 7.19 11.63
C ARG A 283 5.08 6.45 11.67
N LEU A 284 5.25 5.44 10.82
CA LEU A 284 6.54 4.78 10.65
C LEU A 284 7.54 5.80 10.11
N THR A 285 8.48 6.20 10.96
CA THR A 285 9.58 7.09 10.60
C THR A 285 10.79 6.21 10.33
N PRO A 286 11.10 5.86 9.06
CA PRO A 286 12.30 5.10 8.81
C PRO A 286 13.47 6.09 8.91
N GLY A 287 14.34 5.94 9.92
CA GLY A 287 15.49 6.86 10.03
C GLY A 287 16.28 6.91 11.33
N THR A 288 15.81 6.39 12.46
CA THR A 288 16.59 6.40 13.71
C THR A 288 16.81 4.99 14.20
N VAL A 289 17.86 4.34 13.68
CA VAL A 289 18.50 3.25 14.43
C VAL A 289 19.30 3.94 15.52
N THR A 290 18.84 3.88 16.78
CA THR A 290 19.74 4.30 17.85
C THR A 290 20.92 3.32 17.85
N PHE A 291 22.15 3.81 18.05
CA PHE A 291 23.35 2.98 18.09
C PHE A 291 23.26 1.81 19.11
N LYS A 292 22.28 1.87 20.04
CA LYS A 292 21.90 0.83 21.02
C LYS A 292 21.12 -0.37 20.45
N GLU A 293 20.66 -0.31 19.19
CA GLU A 293 19.83 -1.35 18.55
C GLU A 293 20.61 -2.36 17.71
N LEU A 294 21.91 -2.15 17.48
CA LEU A 294 22.81 -3.03 16.70
C LEU A 294 23.24 -4.30 17.49
N GLY A 295 22.28 -5.05 18.03
CA GLY A 295 22.50 -6.35 18.64
C GLY A 295 22.13 -7.51 17.71
N LYS A 296 23.02 -8.50 17.55
CA LYS A 296 22.69 -9.76 16.87
C LYS A 296 21.51 -10.44 17.60
N LYS A 297 20.47 -10.88 16.87
CA LYS A 297 19.27 -11.64 17.31
C LYS A 297 18.06 -10.88 17.88
N LYS A 298 18.05 -9.55 18.02
CA LYS A 298 16.90 -8.85 18.63
C LYS A 298 15.57 -9.06 17.89
N GLU A 299 15.59 -9.01 16.57
CA GLU A 299 14.40 -9.25 15.73
C GLU A 299 13.82 -10.66 15.88
N GLN A 300 14.69 -11.66 16.08
CA GLN A 300 14.27 -13.04 16.30
C GLN A 300 13.59 -13.18 17.66
N ILE A 301 14.17 -12.60 18.71
CA ILE A 301 13.60 -12.62 20.06
C ILE A 301 12.25 -11.89 20.08
N PHE A 302 12.17 -10.71 19.46
CA PHE A 302 10.91 -9.98 19.29
C PHE A 302 9.86 -10.86 18.60
N PHE A 303 10.21 -11.48 17.48
CA PHE A 303 9.29 -12.34 16.75
C PHE A 303 8.86 -13.56 17.57
N GLU A 304 9.77 -14.19 18.31
CA GLU A 304 9.44 -15.30 19.22
C GLU A 304 8.42 -14.89 20.26
N HIS A 305 8.63 -13.76 20.95
CA HIS A 305 7.67 -13.23 21.92
C HIS A 305 6.32 -12.94 21.27
N LEU A 306 6.31 -12.31 20.09
CA LEU A 306 5.09 -12.06 19.34
C LEU A 306 4.33 -13.36 19.05
N LEU A 307 5.02 -14.43 18.61
CA LEU A 307 4.39 -15.72 18.34
C LEU A 307 3.81 -16.35 19.60
N MET A 308 4.53 -16.30 20.72
CA MET A 308 4.01 -16.84 21.98
C MET A 308 2.74 -16.11 22.42
N GLU A 309 2.75 -14.78 22.37
CA GLU A 309 1.60 -13.95 22.77
C GLU A 309 0.39 -14.11 21.83
N THR A 310 0.62 -14.41 20.55
CA THR A 310 -0.46 -14.47 19.55
C THR A 310 -0.98 -15.89 19.30
N ILE A 311 -0.10 -16.89 19.22
CA ILE A 311 -0.45 -18.27 18.89
C ILE A 311 -0.83 -19.06 20.13
N LEU A 312 -0.09 -18.92 21.24
CA LEU A 312 -0.41 -19.73 22.43
C LEU A 312 -1.63 -19.22 23.21
N LYS A 313 -1.97 -17.94 23.07
CA LYS A 313 -3.09 -17.32 23.80
C LYS A 313 -4.41 -17.32 23.04
N ASP A 314 -4.43 -17.78 21.79
CA ASP A 314 -5.63 -17.80 20.96
C ASP A 314 -6.03 -19.22 20.60
N GLU A 315 -6.94 -19.77 21.39
CA GLU A 315 -7.56 -21.08 21.18
C GLU A 315 -8.77 -21.01 20.25
N THR A 316 -9.19 -19.81 19.86
CA THR A 316 -10.42 -19.59 19.09
C THR A 316 -10.21 -19.43 17.59
N ALA A 317 -8.94 -19.32 17.17
CA ALA A 317 -8.56 -19.21 15.76
C ALA A 317 -8.71 -20.56 15.05
N ASP A 318 -9.40 -20.58 13.90
CA ASP A 318 -9.39 -21.72 12.98
C ASP A 318 -8.07 -21.80 12.18
N ALA A 319 -7.34 -20.67 12.08
CA ALA A 319 -6.04 -20.61 11.44
C ALA A 319 -5.21 -19.40 11.87
N PHE A 320 -3.88 -19.58 11.89
CA PHE A 320 -2.92 -18.48 11.95
C PHE A 320 -2.31 -18.25 10.57
N VAL A 321 -2.42 -17.01 10.07
CA VAL A 321 -1.99 -16.69 8.70
C VAL A 321 -0.99 -15.56 8.73
N PHE A 322 0.26 -15.87 8.39
CA PHE A 322 1.26 -14.86 8.12
C PHE A 322 1.01 -14.22 6.75
N VAL A 323 1.02 -12.90 6.69
CA VAL A 323 0.89 -12.14 5.44
C VAL A 323 2.07 -11.18 5.33
N GLY A 324 2.78 -11.18 4.20
CA GLY A 324 3.85 -10.22 3.96
C GLY A 324 5.15 -10.82 3.46
N TRP A 325 6.15 -9.96 3.27
CA TRP A 325 7.45 -10.36 2.74
C TRP A 325 8.18 -11.29 3.71
N ASP A 326 8.84 -12.30 3.15
CA ASP A 326 9.76 -13.14 3.90
C ASP A 326 11.16 -12.49 3.87
N LEU A 327 11.54 -11.85 4.99
CA LEU A 327 12.83 -11.18 5.17
C LEU A 327 13.68 -11.96 6.19
N ASN A 328 14.87 -11.47 6.50
CA ASN A 328 15.75 -12.12 7.48
C ASN A 328 16.15 -13.55 7.09
N PHE A 329 16.63 -13.72 5.85
CA PHE A 329 17.01 -15.00 5.28
C PHE A 329 17.95 -15.81 6.17
N GLY A 330 17.63 -17.09 6.33
CA GLY A 330 18.40 -18.02 7.15
C GLY A 330 18.15 -17.95 8.66
N LYS A 331 17.52 -16.89 9.18
CA LYS A 331 17.13 -16.82 10.60
C LYS A 331 15.98 -17.80 10.90
N ARG A 332 15.95 -18.33 12.13
CA ARG A 332 14.97 -19.30 12.62
C ARG A 332 14.66 -18.98 14.06
N ILE A 333 13.45 -19.25 14.52
CA ILE A 333 13.11 -19.20 15.94
C ILE A 333 13.86 -20.28 16.74
N ASP A 334 14.04 -20.04 18.03
CA ASP A 334 14.67 -20.95 18.96
C ASP A 334 13.90 -22.28 19.12
N LYS A 335 14.63 -23.37 19.38
CA LYS A 335 14.04 -24.70 19.51
C LYS A 335 13.08 -24.80 20.69
N LYS A 336 13.38 -24.14 21.81
CA LYS A 336 12.51 -24.12 23.00
C LYS A 336 11.21 -23.39 22.69
N ALA A 337 11.31 -22.22 22.04
CA ALA A 337 10.14 -21.46 21.62
C ALA A 337 9.26 -22.27 20.66
N LEU A 338 9.87 -22.91 19.66
CA LEU A 338 9.18 -23.81 18.73
C LEU A 338 8.49 -24.97 19.43
N GLY A 339 9.12 -25.56 20.46
CA GLY A 339 8.55 -26.67 21.23
C GLY A 339 7.23 -26.30 21.90
N ALA A 340 7.14 -25.10 22.49
CA ALA A 340 5.90 -24.62 23.07
C ALA A 340 4.85 -24.31 21.99
N LEU A 341 5.23 -23.61 20.90
CA LEU A 341 4.32 -23.26 19.81
C LEU A 341 3.67 -24.49 19.13
N ARG A 342 4.36 -25.63 19.10
CA ARG A 342 3.84 -26.89 18.55
C ARG A 342 2.76 -27.56 19.41
N GLN A 343 2.53 -27.09 20.62
CA GLN A 343 1.41 -27.57 21.45
C GLN A 343 0.07 -27.09 20.88
N ASN A 344 0.06 -25.96 20.16
CA ASN A 344 -1.10 -25.52 19.41
C ASN A 344 -1.16 -26.27 18.06
N THR A 345 -2.26 -26.98 17.81
CA THR A 345 -2.48 -27.76 16.58
C THR A 345 -3.12 -26.98 15.45
N THR A 346 -3.60 -25.75 15.72
CA THR A 346 -4.25 -24.88 14.73
C THR A 346 -3.35 -24.67 13.51
N PRO A 347 -3.90 -24.80 12.29
CA PRO A 347 -3.10 -24.78 11.07
C PRO A 347 -2.48 -23.40 10.82
N VAL A 348 -1.20 -23.42 10.42
CA VAL A 348 -0.41 -22.21 10.17
C VAL A 348 -0.14 -22.04 8.68
N PHE A 349 -0.31 -20.82 8.18
CA PHE A 349 -0.13 -20.50 6.77
C PHE A 349 0.75 -19.28 6.55
N HIS A 350 1.32 -19.15 5.35
CA HIS A 350 2.04 -17.95 4.93
C HIS A 350 1.64 -17.57 3.51
N LEU A 351 0.96 -16.44 3.34
CA LEU A 351 0.76 -15.80 2.03
C LEU A 351 1.80 -14.69 1.86
N TYR A 352 2.62 -14.80 0.81
CA TYR A 352 3.71 -13.84 0.62
C TYR A 352 3.89 -13.41 -0.83
N PRO A 353 4.20 -12.11 -1.05
CA PRO A 353 4.68 -11.64 -2.34
C PRO A 353 6.03 -12.30 -2.65
N ALA A 354 6.08 -13.14 -3.68
CA ALA A 354 7.29 -13.85 -4.05
C ALA A 354 7.99 -13.18 -5.25
N ASN A 355 9.30 -13.00 -5.15
CA ASN A 355 10.13 -12.67 -6.33
C ASN A 355 10.72 -13.96 -6.95
N ARG A 356 11.63 -13.84 -7.93
CA ARG A 356 12.22 -15.01 -8.61
C ARG A 356 13.04 -15.90 -7.66
N ALA A 357 13.67 -15.34 -6.64
CA ALA A 357 14.46 -16.06 -5.65
C ALA A 357 13.61 -16.33 -4.39
N ASP A 358 13.33 -17.60 -4.11
CA ASP A 358 12.49 -18.04 -3.00
C ASP A 358 13.33 -18.48 -1.80
N PHE A 359 14.10 -17.55 -1.25
CA PHE A 359 14.82 -17.81 -0.01
C PHE A 359 13.88 -17.74 1.19
N ARG A 360 14.02 -18.68 2.13
CA ARG A 360 13.25 -18.67 3.38
C ARG A 360 13.87 -17.71 4.39
N GLY A 361 13.04 -16.78 4.82
CA GLY A 361 13.28 -15.88 5.91
C GLY A 361 12.82 -16.46 7.25
N LEU A 362 12.72 -15.57 8.24
CA LEU A 362 12.28 -15.92 9.59
C LEU A 362 10.85 -16.47 9.59
N LEU A 363 9.91 -15.79 8.93
CA LEU A 363 8.51 -16.20 8.81
C LEU A 363 8.39 -17.55 8.10
N GLY A 364 9.01 -17.69 6.93
CA GLY A 364 8.94 -18.92 6.14
C GLY A 364 9.57 -20.12 6.84
N ASN A 365 10.62 -19.90 7.65
CA ASN A 365 11.21 -20.95 8.47
C ASN A 365 10.31 -21.33 9.65
N SER A 366 9.66 -20.37 10.31
CA SER A 366 8.73 -20.64 11.40
C SER A 366 7.49 -21.41 10.94
N VAL A 367 6.87 -20.99 9.84
CA VAL A 367 5.71 -21.69 9.26
C VAL A 367 6.06 -23.14 8.93
N LYS A 368 7.23 -23.38 8.31
CA LYS A 368 7.69 -24.74 8.04
C LYS A 368 7.91 -25.54 9.34
N ALA A 369 8.50 -24.92 10.36
CA ALA A 369 8.81 -25.58 11.62
C ALA A 369 7.55 -25.98 12.40
N LEU A 370 6.45 -25.24 12.23
CA LEU A 370 5.12 -25.50 12.78
C LEU A 370 4.28 -26.46 11.92
N GLY A 371 4.86 -27.07 10.87
CA GLY A 371 4.12 -27.97 9.97
C GLY A 371 3.15 -27.25 9.02
N GLY A 372 3.24 -25.92 8.93
CA GLY A 372 2.36 -25.08 8.14
C GLY A 372 2.66 -25.08 6.63
N LYS A 373 1.77 -24.43 5.87
CA LYS A 373 1.84 -24.31 4.40
C LYS A 373 2.17 -22.90 3.95
N ARG A 374 2.89 -22.76 2.85
CA ARG A 374 3.27 -21.47 2.27
C ARG A 374 2.70 -21.33 0.87
N TYR A 375 2.02 -20.22 0.61
CA TYR A 375 1.44 -19.88 -0.67
C TYR A 375 2.14 -18.66 -1.28
N LYS A 376 2.78 -18.91 -2.41
CA LYS A 376 3.50 -17.88 -3.18
C LYS A 376 2.50 -17.09 -4.00
N VAL A 377 2.53 -15.77 -3.85
CA VAL A 377 1.75 -14.85 -4.69
C VAL A 377 2.72 -14.05 -5.55
N ARG A 378 2.90 -14.46 -6.82
CA ARG A 378 3.81 -13.77 -7.76
C ARG A 378 3.07 -12.80 -8.67
N ARG A 379 1.84 -13.17 -9.02
CA ARG A 379 0.96 -12.42 -9.92
C ARG A 379 -0.42 -12.31 -9.28
N PRO A 380 -1.22 -11.32 -9.67
CA PRO A 380 -2.58 -11.16 -9.14
C PRO A 380 -3.40 -12.45 -9.21
N ARG A 381 -3.35 -13.17 -10.35
CA ARG A 381 -4.05 -14.45 -10.55
C ARG A 381 -3.70 -15.57 -9.59
N ASP A 382 -2.55 -15.48 -8.92
CA ASP A 382 -2.13 -16.51 -7.97
C ASP A 382 -2.92 -16.37 -6.65
N LEU A 383 -3.48 -15.19 -6.37
CA LEU A 383 -4.09 -14.85 -5.09
C LEU A 383 -5.41 -15.61 -4.84
N PRO A 384 -6.38 -15.69 -5.78
CA PRO A 384 -7.59 -16.52 -5.61
C PRO A 384 -7.26 -17.97 -5.34
N VAL A 385 -6.39 -18.54 -6.18
CA VAL A 385 -5.99 -19.93 -6.04
C VAL A 385 -5.28 -20.20 -4.70
N ALA A 386 -4.51 -19.25 -4.19
CA ALA A 386 -3.83 -19.38 -2.91
C ALA A 386 -4.80 -19.35 -1.72
N ILE A 387 -5.77 -18.44 -1.72
CA ILE A 387 -6.76 -18.30 -0.65
C ILE A 387 -7.71 -19.50 -0.63
N GLU A 388 -8.22 -19.91 -1.79
CA GLU A 388 -9.08 -21.11 -1.92
C GLU A 388 -8.41 -22.37 -1.36
N ARG A 389 -7.15 -22.62 -1.74
CA ARG A 389 -6.38 -23.76 -1.23
C ARG A 389 -6.11 -23.68 0.27
N MET A 390 -5.95 -22.48 0.80
CA MET A 390 -5.79 -22.28 2.24
C MET A 390 -7.08 -22.65 2.96
N ILE A 391 -8.22 -22.10 2.54
CA ILE A 391 -9.54 -22.33 3.14
C ILE A 391 -9.91 -23.81 3.10
N ALA A 392 -9.75 -24.47 1.94
CA ALA A 392 -9.94 -25.91 1.83
C ALA A 392 -9.08 -26.69 2.83
N HIS A 393 -7.85 -26.23 3.12
CA HIS A 393 -7.01 -26.88 4.12
C HIS A 393 -7.52 -26.66 5.54
N ILE A 394 -8.01 -25.46 5.87
CA ILE A 394 -8.62 -25.14 7.17
C ILE A 394 -9.84 -26.03 7.40
N ALA A 395 -10.72 -26.16 6.40
CA ALA A 395 -11.90 -27.02 6.46
C ALA A 395 -11.52 -28.49 6.72
N THR A 396 -10.57 -29.04 5.94
CA THR A 396 -10.11 -30.44 6.13
C THR A 396 -9.47 -30.69 7.50
N HIS A 397 -8.83 -29.69 8.09
CA HIS A 397 -8.21 -29.80 9.40
C HIS A 397 -9.26 -29.75 10.52
N SER A 398 -10.25 -28.86 10.39
CA SER A 398 -11.39 -28.77 11.32
C SER A 398 -12.17 -30.09 11.40
N SER A 399 -12.47 -30.72 10.26
CA SER A 399 -13.24 -31.98 10.24
C SER A 399 -12.50 -33.14 10.93
N ARG A 400 -11.17 -33.23 10.78
CA ARG A 400 -10.37 -34.30 11.40
C ARG A 400 -10.24 -34.19 12.91
N HIS A 401 -10.33 -32.98 13.45
CA HIS A 401 -10.32 -32.77 14.89
C HIS A 401 -11.69 -33.11 15.50
N ALA A 402 -12.78 -32.72 14.84
CA ALA A 402 -14.13 -33.09 15.28
C ALA A 402 -14.34 -34.61 15.35
N GLU A 403 -13.83 -35.38 14.38
CA GLU A 403 -13.95 -36.85 14.34
C GLU A 403 -13.06 -37.58 15.37
N LYS A 404 -12.16 -36.88 16.06
CA LYS A 404 -11.22 -37.47 17.03
C LYS A 404 -11.63 -37.24 18.49
N ASP A 405 -12.60 -36.35 18.70
CA ASP A 405 -13.18 -36.02 20.00
C ASP A 405 -14.52 -36.76 20.25
N ASP A 406 -15.04 -37.47 19.24
CA ASP A 406 -16.09 -38.51 19.30
C ASP A 406 -15.45 -39.91 19.43
#